data_AF-A0A7S4MMY8-F1
#
_entry.id   AF-A0A7S4MMY8-F1
#
_cell.length_a   1.000
_cell.length_b   1.000
_cell.length_c   1.000
_cell.angle_alpha   90.00
_cell.angle_beta   90.00
_cell.angle_gamma   90.00
#
_symmetry.space_group_name_H-M   'P 1'
#
loop_
_entity.id
_entity.type
_entity.pdbx_description
1 polymer ?
#
loop_
_entity_poly.entity_id
_entity_poly.type
_entity_poly.pdbx_seq_one_letter_code
_entity_poly.pdbx_strand_id
1 'polypeptide(L)'
;CHAERVRVCSEGGTIEAGRLGGCLGVARALGDVERSTRCKLPGLSGTPEVCLHAIAPSDEFAILATDGLWEKVSTDEAVGIARAELLAYDGDAAMASEKLVETALRRHTDDNVTALVVRLNAPAAQPAPTRRRPRLMLNKLTPQAQPQSLSAL
;
A
#
# COMPACT_ATOMS: atom_id res chain seq x y z
N CYS A 1 -18.14 4.82 -5.63
CA CYS A 1 -18.55 4.59 -4.23
C CYS A 1 -20.05 4.85 -4.05
N HIS A 2 -20.68 4.34 -2.98
CA HIS A 2 -22.13 4.53 -2.75
C HIS A 2 -22.49 6.00 -2.51
N ALA A 3 -21.73 6.70 -1.66
CA ALA A 3 -21.96 8.10 -1.33
C ALA A 3 -21.96 9.01 -2.58
N GLU A 4 -21.00 8.82 -3.49
CA GLU A 4 -20.92 9.63 -4.71
C GLU A 4 -22.09 9.36 -5.67
N ARG A 5 -22.55 8.10 -5.77
CA ARG A 5 -23.76 7.79 -6.55
C ARG A 5 -24.98 8.51 -5.99
N VAL A 6 -25.15 8.52 -4.67
CA VAL A 6 -26.26 9.24 -4.01
C VAL A 6 -26.20 10.73 -4.33
N ARG A 7 -25.02 11.35 -4.20
CA ARG A 7 -24.82 12.77 -4.53
C ARG A 7 -25.17 13.07 -5.99
N VAL A 8 -24.59 12.31 -6.93
CA VAL A 8 -24.84 12.49 -8.37
C VAL A 8 -26.34 12.46 -8.68
N CYS A 9 -27.08 11.48 -8.16
CA CYS A 9 -28.52 11.38 -8.37
C CYS A 9 -29.29 12.56 -7.75
N SER A 10 -28.88 13.02 -6.56
CA SER A 10 -29.52 14.18 -5.90
C SER A 10 -29.31 15.50 -6.65
N GLU A 11 -28.24 15.60 -7.45
CA GLU A 11 -27.93 16.74 -8.30
C GLU A 11 -28.47 16.59 -9.74
N GLY A 12 -29.34 15.60 -9.98
CA GLY A 12 -29.97 15.37 -11.28
C GLY A 12 -29.08 14.68 -12.31
N GLY A 13 -27.91 14.18 -11.91
CA GLY A 13 -27.05 13.36 -12.76
C GLY A 13 -27.51 11.90 -12.85
N THR A 14 -27.13 11.23 -13.93
CA THR A 14 -27.38 9.80 -14.14
C THR A 14 -26.07 9.01 -14.21
N ILE A 15 -26.10 7.75 -13.77
CA ILE A 15 -24.97 6.82 -13.92
C ILE A 15 -25.42 5.67 -14.81
N GLU A 16 -24.83 5.56 -15.99
CA GLU A 16 -25.15 4.56 -17.01
C GLU A 16 -23.90 3.76 -17.36
N ALA A 17 -23.97 2.42 -17.26
CA ALA A 17 -22.81 1.54 -17.45
C ALA A 17 -21.56 1.95 -16.64
N GLY A 18 -21.76 2.51 -15.45
CA GLY A 18 -20.68 2.99 -14.58
C GLY A 18 -20.14 4.38 -14.92
N ARG A 19 -20.70 5.06 -15.91
CA ARG A 19 -20.28 6.39 -16.37
C ARG A 19 -21.32 7.47 -16.06
N LEU A 20 -20.86 8.66 -15.67
CA LEU A 20 -21.71 9.82 -15.47
C LEU A 20 -22.27 10.30 -16.82
N GLY A 21 -23.59 10.40 -16.92
CA GLY A 21 -24.30 10.72 -18.16
C GLY A 21 -24.00 9.75 -19.32
N GLY A 22 -23.55 8.53 -19.00
CA GLY A 22 -23.13 7.53 -19.99
C GLY A 22 -21.77 7.81 -20.66
N CYS A 23 -21.09 8.91 -20.34
CA CYS A 23 -19.86 9.32 -21.03
C CYS A 23 -18.62 9.38 -20.13
N LEU A 24 -18.69 10.02 -18.96
CA LEU A 24 -17.51 10.25 -18.11
C LEU A 24 -17.27 9.11 -17.12
N GLY A 25 -16.02 8.65 -17.01
CA GLY A 25 -15.61 7.63 -16.03
C GLY A 25 -15.49 8.15 -14.59
N VAL A 26 -15.66 9.46 -14.38
CA VAL A 26 -15.50 10.14 -13.09
C VAL A 26 -16.72 11.00 -12.75
N ALA A 27 -16.98 11.19 -11.46
CA ALA A 27 -18.03 12.07 -10.95
C ALA A 27 -17.50 13.44 -10.47
N ARG A 28 -16.17 13.59 -10.40
CA ARG A 28 -15.50 14.84 -10.06
C ARG A 28 -14.33 15.08 -11.00
N ALA A 29 -14.26 16.28 -11.55
CA ALA A 29 -13.17 16.69 -12.42
C ALA A 29 -13.09 18.22 -12.48
N LEU A 30 -11.87 18.73 -12.61
CA LEU A 30 -11.64 20.09 -13.11
C LEU A 30 -11.80 20.06 -14.64
N GLY A 31 -12.46 21.06 -15.24
CA GLY A 31 -12.76 21.04 -16.67
C GLY A 31 -14.08 20.34 -17.00
N ASP A 32 -14.12 19.53 -18.07
CA ASP A 32 -15.31 18.78 -18.52
C ASP A 32 -16.58 19.65 -18.61
N VAL A 33 -16.39 20.86 -19.12
CA VAL A 33 -17.46 21.80 -19.43
C VAL A 33 -17.90 21.52 -20.86
N GLU A 34 -19.18 21.23 -21.04
CA GLU A 34 -19.76 21.00 -22.35
C GLU A 34 -19.65 22.27 -23.20
N ARG A 35 -19.18 22.13 -24.44
CA ARG A 35 -18.87 23.29 -25.30
C ARG A 35 -20.12 24.10 -25.68
N SER A 36 -21.25 23.43 -25.85
CA SER A 36 -22.54 23.99 -26.27
C SER A 36 -23.20 24.77 -25.14
N THR A 37 -23.39 24.13 -23.98
CA THR A 37 -24.09 24.73 -22.83
C THR A 37 -23.19 25.60 -21.97
N ARG A 38 -21.86 25.44 -22.08
CA ARG A 38 -20.86 26.03 -21.16
C ARG A 38 -21.11 25.63 -19.70
N CYS A 39 -21.77 24.50 -19.49
CA CYS A 39 -22.05 23.93 -18.18
C CYS A 39 -21.39 22.54 -18.05
N LYS A 40 -21.16 22.11 -16.82
CA LYS A 40 -20.79 20.72 -16.50
C LYS A 40 -22.02 19.83 -16.65
N LEU A 41 -21.80 18.53 -16.87
CA LEU A 41 -22.88 17.55 -16.79
C LEU A 41 -23.52 17.58 -15.40
N PRO A 42 -24.86 17.41 -15.29
CA PRO A 42 -25.52 17.27 -13.99
C PRO A 42 -24.85 16.18 -13.14
N GLY A 43 -24.59 16.49 -11.86
CA GLY A 43 -23.86 15.61 -10.94
C GLY A 43 -22.32 15.66 -11.05
N LEU A 44 -21.73 16.27 -12.09
CA LEU A 44 -20.28 16.45 -12.18
C LEU A 44 -19.83 17.61 -11.30
N SER A 45 -19.04 17.35 -10.26
CA SER A 45 -18.55 18.39 -9.37
C SER A 45 -17.09 18.77 -9.65
N GLY A 46 -16.78 20.06 -9.57
CA GLY A 46 -15.39 20.55 -9.51
C GLY A 46 -14.86 20.66 -8.08
N THR A 47 -15.67 20.33 -7.07
CA THR A 47 -15.32 20.49 -5.66
C THR A 47 -14.61 19.22 -5.16
N PRO A 48 -13.37 19.33 -4.61
CA PRO A 48 -12.64 18.18 -4.11
C PRO A 48 -13.26 17.64 -2.81
N GLU A 49 -12.92 16.40 -2.48
CA GLU A 49 -13.04 15.89 -1.11
C GLU A 49 -11.75 16.24 -0.36
N VAL A 50 -11.87 16.83 0.83
CA VAL A 50 -10.73 17.30 1.62
C VAL A 50 -10.74 16.59 2.97
N CYS A 51 -9.67 15.84 3.24
CA CYS A 51 -9.44 15.16 4.50
C CYS A 51 -8.17 15.70 5.15
N LEU A 52 -8.21 15.92 6.47
CA LEU A 52 -7.04 16.31 7.25
C LEU A 52 -6.59 15.13 8.11
N HIS A 53 -5.32 14.76 8.01
CA HIS A 53 -4.71 13.71 8.81
C HIS A 53 -3.49 14.26 9.54
N ALA A 54 -3.45 14.10 10.86
CA ALA A 54 -2.27 14.42 11.65
C ALA A 54 -1.25 13.29 11.49
N ILE A 55 -0.02 13.63 11.08
CA ILE A 55 1.06 12.65 10.91
C ILE A 55 1.47 12.13 12.29
N ALA A 56 1.30 10.83 12.50
CA ALA A 56 1.79 10.12 13.67
C ALA A 56 3.21 9.59 13.43
N PRO A 57 4.01 9.33 14.48
CA PRO A 57 5.32 8.69 14.34
C PRO A 57 5.29 7.30 13.67
N SER A 58 4.13 6.64 13.65
CA SER A 58 3.90 5.35 12.99
C SER A 58 3.66 5.46 11.48
N ASP A 59 3.39 6.67 10.96
CA ASP A 59 3.08 6.86 9.54
C ASP A 59 4.39 6.90 8.74
N GLU A 60 4.68 5.83 8.01
CA GLU A 60 5.97 5.66 7.33
C GLU A 60 6.05 6.50 6.04
N PHE A 61 5.02 6.38 5.19
CA PHE A 61 4.96 7.03 3.87
C PHE A 61 3.52 7.14 3.36
N ALA A 62 3.32 7.96 2.32
CA ALA A 62 2.09 8.03 1.54
C ALA A 62 2.35 7.69 0.07
N ILE A 63 1.38 7.06 -0.59
CA ILE A 63 1.40 6.77 -2.03
C ILE A 63 0.27 7.55 -2.70
N LEU A 64 0.61 8.34 -3.72
CA LEU A 64 -0.34 8.97 -4.62
C LEU A 64 -0.10 8.40 -6.02
N ALA A 65 -1.16 7.98 -6.71
CA ALA A 65 -1.02 7.46 -8.07
C ALA A 65 -2.31 7.60 -8.88
N THR A 66 -2.17 7.51 -10.20
CA THR A 66 -3.30 7.43 -11.14
C THR A 66 -3.98 6.06 -11.07
N ASP A 67 -5.21 5.98 -11.56
CA ASP A 67 -5.98 4.73 -11.73
C ASP A 67 -5.22 3.67 -12.55
N GLY A 68 -4.43 4.07 -13.54
CA GLY A 68 -3.55 3.15 -14.27
C GLY A 68 -2.61 2.29 -13.39
N LEU A 69 -2.26 2.73 -12.17
CA LEU A 69 -1.60 1.89 -11.15
C LEU A 69 -2.63 1.01 -10.43
N TRP A 70 -3.67 1.64 -9.86
CA TRP A 70 -4.63 1.01 -8.96
C TRP A 70 -5.51 -0.06 -9.63
N GLU A 71 -5.65 -0.03 -10.95
CA GLU A 71 -6.30 -1.08 -11.72
C GLU A 71 -5.49 -2.39 -11.76
N LYS A 72 -4.16 -2.32 -11.61
CA LYS A 72 -3.26 -3.48 -11.72
C LYS A 72 -2.61 -3.89 -10.41
N VAL A 73 -2.55 -3.00 -9.43
CA VAL A 73 -1.85 -3.19 -8.15
C VAL A 73 -2.79 -2.84 -7.00
N SER A 74 -3.00 -3.79 -6.08
CA SER A 74 -3.85 -3.56 -4.91
C SER A 74 -3.17 -2.63 -3.90
N THR A 75 -3.95 -2.01 -3.00
CA THR A 75 -3.40 -1.12 -1.98
C THR A 75 -2.38 -1.83 -1.07
N ASP A 76 -2.69 -3.04 -0.59
CA ASP A 76 -1.79 -3.80 0.28
C ASP A 76 -0.48 -4.17 -0.43
N GLU A 77 -0.58 -4.52 -1.72
CA GLU A 77 0.59 -4.83 -2.53
C GLU A 77 1.44 -3.58 -2.79
N ALA A 78 0.83 -2.46 -3.14
CA ALA A 78 1.53 -1.19 -3.35
C ALA A 78 2.28 -0.75 -2.08
N VAL A 79 1.65 -0.88 -0.90
CA VAL A 79 2.28 -0.62 0.39
C VAL A 79 3.46 -1.58 0.62
N GLY A 80 3.30 -2.87 0.33
CA GLY A 80 4.36 -3.86 0.45
C GLY A 80 5.57 -3.55 -0.45
N ILE A 81 5.32 -3.21 -1.71
CA ILE A 81 6.36 -2.83 -2.68
C ILE A 81 7.08 -1.56 -2.20
N ALA A 82 6.34 -0.49 -1.92
CA ALA A 82 6.93 0.78 -1.53
C ALA A 82 7.76 0.64 -0.26
N ARG A 83 7.27 -0.08 0.75
CA ARG A 83 8.00 -0.32 2.00
C ARG A 83 9.26 -1.15 1.78
N ALA A 84 9.20 -2.20 0.95
CA ALA A 84 10.36 -3.03 0.65
C ALA A 84 11.47 -2.24 -0.04
N GLU A 85 11.11 -1.41 -1.04
CA GLU A 85 12.06 -0.55 -1.75
C GLU A 85 12.64 0.52 -0.82
N LEU A 86 11.82 1.17 0.00
CA LEU A 86 12.31 2.14 1.01
C LEU A 86 13.29 1.48 1.99
N LEU A 87 13.08 0.23 2.40
CA LEU A 87 14.02 -0.47 3.28
C LEU A 87 15.30 -0.90 2.55
N ALA A 88 15.20 -1.30 1.28
CA ALA A 88 16.34 -1.76 0.49
C ALA A 88 17.28 -0.62 0.07
N TYR A 89 16.73 0.59 -0.12
CA TYR A 89 17.45 1.74 -0.67
C TYR A 89 17.53 2.92 0.31
N ASP A 90 17.69 2.65 1.61
CA ASP A 90 17.91 3.65 2.67
C ASP A 90 16.88 4.81 2.68
N GLY A 91 15.63 4.48 2.38
CA GLY A 91 14.51 5.41 2.33
C GLY A 91 14.42 6.26 1.05
N ASP A 92 15.06 5.84 -0.04
CA ASP A 92 14.91 6.49 -1.36
C ASP A 92 13.50 6.26 -1.94
N ALA A 93 12.68 7.30 -1.89
CA ALA A 93 11.31 7.27 -2.38
C ALA A 93 11.21 7.23 -3.91
N ALA A 94 12.26 7.63 -4.63
CA ALA A 94 12.28 7.55 -6.09
C ALA A 94 12.29 6.07 -6.54
N MET A 95 13.11 5.23 -5.89
CA MET A 95 13.15 3.79 -6.15
C MET A 95 11.79 3.14 -5.91
N ALA A 96 11.13 3.48 -4.80
CA ALA A 96 9.79 2.99 -4.49
C ALA A 96 8.76 3.41 -5.55
N SER A 97 8.81 4.67 -6.00
CA SER A 97 7.91 5.19 -7.04
C SER A 97 8.13 4.50 -8.37
N GLU A 98 9.40 4.34 -8.79
CA GLU A 98 9.77 3.64 -10.02
C GLU A 98 9.30 2.18 -9.99
N LYS A 99 9.46 1.48 -8.86
CA LYS A 99 9.04 0.10 -8.72
C LYS A 99 7.54 -0.10 -8.85
N LEU A 100 6.74 0.83 -8.31
CA LEU A 100 5.29 0.82 -8.45
C LEU A 100 4.88 0.96 -9.92
N VAL A 101 5.44 1.93 -10.63
CA VAL A 101 5.19 2.15 -12.06
C VAL A 101 5.62 0.92 -12.88
N GLU A 102 6.84 0.42 -12.66
CA GLU A 102 7.36 -0.77 -13.34
C GLU A 102 6.46 -2.00 -13.13
N THR A 103 5.89 -2.14 -11.94
CA THR A 103 4.98 -3.25 -11.61
C THR A 103 3.66 -3.14 -12.38
N ALA A 104 3.07 -1.95 -12.50
CA ALA A 104 1.88 -1.73 -13.32
C ALA A 104 2.16 -2.01 -14.81
N LEU A 105 3.28 -1.51 -15.32
CA LEU A 105 3.68 -1.70 -16.72
C LEU A 105 3.91 -3.18 -17.05
N ARG A 106 4.60 -3.93 -16.16
CA ARG A 106 4.77 -5.39 -16.31
C ARG A 106 3.44 -6.16 -16.31
N ARG A 107 2.40 -5.60 -15.70
CA ARG A 107 1.05 -6.17 -15.67
C ARG A 107 0.19 -5.73 -16.84
N HIS A 108 0.80 -5.11 -17.86
CA HIS A 108 0.13 -4.67 -19.07
C HIS A 108 -1.04 -3.74 -18.72
N THR A 109 -0.75 -2.68 -17.97
CA THR A 109 -1.63 -1.51 -17.90
C THR A 109 -1.70 -0.85 -19.27
N ASP A 110 -2.91 -0.53 -19.70
CA ASP A 110 -3.19 0.11 -20.99
C ASP A 110 -3.37 1.63 -20.82
N ASP A 111 -3.14 2.16 -19.61
CA ASP A 111 -3.33 3.56 -19.26
C ASP A 111 -2.01 4.24 -18.85
N ASN A 112 -2.04 5.57 -18.77
CA ASN A 112 -0.95 6.35 -18.22
C ASN A 112 -0.77 6.06 -16.72
N VAL A 113 0.46 5.78 -16.33
CA VAL A 113 0.80 5.47 -14.94
C VAL A 113 1.74 6.52 -14.38
N THR A 114 1.29 7.20 -13.32
CA THR A 114 2.13 8.04 -12.48
C THR A 114 1.99 7.58 -11.04
N ALA A 115 3.11 7.44 -10.33
CA ALA A 115 3.14 7.17 -8.90
C ALA A 115 4.11 8.12 -8.20
N LEU A 116 3.74 8.58 -7.01
CA LEU A 116 4.53 9.42 -6.11
C LEU A 116 4.52 8.78 -4.72
N VAL A 117 5.72 8.50 -4.21
CA VAL A 117 5.92 8.08 -2.82
C VAL A 117 6.46 9.26 -2.02
N VAL A 118 5.78 9.61 -0.92
CA VAL A 118 6.20 10.65 0.01
C VAL A 118 6.62 10.00 1.32
N ARG A 119 7.91 10.04 1.64
CA ARG A 119 8.43 9.56 2.92
C ARG A 119 8.05 10.54 4.03
N LEU A 120 7.45 10.04 5.10
CA LEU A 120 7.01 10.84 6.24
C LEU A 120 7.95 10.63 7.44
N ASN A 121 8.05 9.39 7.91
CA ASN A 121 8.94 8.99 9.00
C ASN A 121 9.84 7.84 8.55
N ALA A 122 10.92 7.60 9.31
CA ALA A 122 11.72 6.39 9.11
C ALA A 122 10.83 5.15 9.39
N PRO A 123 10.94 4.07 8.60
CA PRO A 123 10.25 2.82 8.90
C PRO A 123 10.62 2.40 10.31
N ALA A 124 9.62 2.11 11.15
CA ALA A 124 9.89 1.63 12.49
C ALA A 124 10.78 0.38 12.38
N ALA A 125 11.96 0.42 13.01
CA ALA A 125 12.84 -0.74 13.05
C ALA A 125 12.04 -1.92 13.58
N GLN A 126 11.82 -2.94 12.76
CA GLN A 126 11.14 -4.12 13.28
C GLN A 126 12.01 -4.68 14.41
N PRO A 127 11.44 -4.97 15.60
CA PRO A 127 12.18 -5.65 16.63
C PRO A 127 12.71 -6.95 16.01
N ALA A 128 14.03 -7.14 16.06
CA ALA A 128 14.67 -8.30 15.48
C ALA A 128 13.92 -9.56 15.93
N PRO A 129 13.62 -10.50 15.02
CA PRO A 129 12.93 -11.73 15.40
C PRO A 129 13.69 -12.35 16.55
N THR A 130 13.03 -12.55 17.69
CA THR A 130 13.65 -13.18 18.86
C THR A 130 14.13 -14.55 18.45
N ARG A 131 15.41 -14.65 18.10
CA ARG A 131 16.07 -15.91 17.76
C ARG A 131 16.06 -16.72 19.05
N ARG A 132 15.06 -17.58 19.21
CA ARG A 132 15.01 -18.53 20.33
C ARG A 132 16.32 -19.30 20.27
N ARG A 133 17.24 -19.03 21.21
CA ARG A 133 18.50 -19.75 21.28
C ARG A 133 18.13 -21.23 21.41
N PRO A 134 18.64 -22.12 20.53
CA PRO A 134 18.46 -23.54 20.76
C PRO A 134 19.01 -23.84 22.15
N ARG A 135 18.15 -24.43 22.99
CA ARG A 135 18.51 -24.82 24.35
C ARG A 135 19.58 -25.91 24.21
N LEU A 136 20.85 -25.52 24.31
CA LEU A 136 21.96 -26.46 24.40
C LEU A 136 21.72 -27.31 25.64
N MET A 137 21.20 -28.52 25.43
CA MET A 137 21.16 -29.54 26.47
C MET A 137 22.59 -29.99 26.69
N LEU A 138 23.22 -29.45 27.73
CA LEU A 138 24.51 -29.93 28.20
C LEU A 138 24.30 -31.34 28.74
N ASN A 139 24.66 -32.36 27.93
CA ASN A 139 24.68 -33.74 28.39
C ASN A 139 25.57 -33.83 29.62
N LYS A 140 24.97 -34.14 30.77
CA LYS A 140 25.72 -34.43 31.99
C LYS A 140 26.56 -35.67 31.71
N LEU A 141 27.88 -35.48 31.64
CA LEU A 141 28.86 -36.56 31.69
C LEU A 141 28.61 -37.36 32.97
N THR A 142 28.20 -38.61 32.83
CA THR A 142 28.14 -39.57 33.93
C THR A 142 29.56 -39.89 34.42
N PRO A 143 29.88 -39.80 35.72
CA PRO A 143 31.18 -40.24 36.22
C PRO A 143 31.30 -41.76 36.13
N GLN A 144 32.44 -42.22 35.63
CA GLN A 144 32.87 -43.61 35.58
C GLN A 144 33.11 -44.20 36.99
N ALA A 145 32.65 -45.44 37.14
CA ALA A 145 33.10 -46.57 37.97
C ALA A 145 33.85 -46.33 39.30
N GLN A 146 33.30 -46.90 40.38
CA GLN A 146 34.04 -47.24 41.62
C GLN A 146 34.77 -48.60 41.46
N PRO A 147 35.96 -48.78 42.06
CA PRO A 147 36.61 -50.09 42.13
C PRO A 147 35.99 -50.92 43.26
N GLN A 148 35.57 -52.15 42.97
CA GLN A 148 35.17 -53.11 44.01
C GLN A 148 36.40 -53.82 44.58
N SER A 149 36.45 -53.84 45.91
CA SER A 149 37.48 -54.43 46.75
C SER A 149 37.46 -55.95 46.77
N LEU A 150 38.65 -56.54 46.82
CA LEU A 150 38.94 -57.95 47.09
C LEU A 150 38.43 -58.41 48.46
N SER A 151 37.78 -59.58 48.52
CA SER A 151 37.73 -60.42 49.72
C SER A 151 37.59 -61.92 49.39
N ALA A 152 38.65 -62.67 49.73
CA ALA A 152 38.73 -64.05 50.22
C ALA A 152 37.79 -65.14 49.64
N LEU A 153 38.37 -66.12 48.94
CA LEU A 153 38.74 -67.46 49.45
C LEU A 153 39.71 -68.14 48.48
#